data_AF-A0A1V5KAU7-F1
#
_entry.id   AF-A0A1V5KAU7-F1
#
_cell.length_a   1.000
_cell.length_b   1.000
_cell.length_c   1.000
_cell.angle_alpha   90.00
_cell.angle_beta   90.00
_cell.angle_gamma   90.00
#
_symmetry.space_group_name_H-M   'P 1'
#
loop_
_entity.id
_entity.type
_entity.pdbx_description
1 polymer ?
#
loop_
_entity_poly.entity_id
_entity_poly.type
_entity_poly.pdbx_seq_one_letter_code
_entity_poly.pdbx_strand_id
1 'polypeptide(L)'
;MAFLTPDKVIKAVVGKDTLTINVKITPDGARNRSGAKVKAEAKLNGGTGKPKGITVHNTGDIKVASGTNAAEQYARATWPNCNMGQVAVHYWVWHDVIWQQLDDTERGWHAADGSSRRSSHRAGQTIGGNLDTISIECIGPDAASEETTAKLVAYLLKKHGLDPSLDIYTHQYFYAKKKCPLYILPHWDTFIATVKRHYEAATAPTGATDGGGAGTDTPGAETPATAPTAPAKTLYRVQTGAFSKLANAKALETKLKAAGFTTYLVKSGSLYKVQCGAFAKKANATALAAKLKAAGYETYITTKSGEPV
;
A
#
# COMPACT_ATOMS: atom_id res chain seq x y z
N MET A 1 20.11 19.00 1.46
CA MET A 1 20.52 17.64 1.03
C MET A 1 19.89 17.39 -0.33
N ALA A 2 20.58 16.68 -1.22
CA ALA A 2 19.95 16.17 -2.44
C ALA A 2 18.91 15.08 -2.07
N PHE A 3 17.90 14.91 -2.92
CA PHE A 3 16.98 13.76 -2.86
C PHE A 3 17.67 12.52 -3.45
N LEU A 4 17.19 11.33 -3.08
CA LEU A 4 17.67 10.08 -3.64
C LEU A 4 17.42 10.02 -5.14
N THR A 5 18.46 9.61 -5.87
CA THR A 5 18.35 9.06 -7.22
C THR A 5 18.47 7.55 -7.10
N PRO A 6 17.51 6.76 -7.62
CA PRO A 6 17.60 5.30 -7.59
C PRO A 6 18.76 4.81 -8.45
N ASP A 7 19.43 3.74 -8.01
CA ASP A 7 20.44 3.04 -8.81
C ASP A 7 19.80 2.22 -9.94
N LYS A 8 18.55 1.80 -9.73
CA LYS A 8 17.73 1.06 -10.69
C LYS A 8 16.25 1.34 -10.45
N VAL A 9 15.45 1.35 -11.52
CA VAL A 9 13.99 1.32 -11.43
C VAL A 9 13.49 -0.02 -11.94
N ILE A 10 12.66 -0.71 -11.16
CA ILE A 10 11.98 -1.94 -11.56
C ILE A 10 10.52 -1.60 -11.89
N LYS A 11 10.03 -2.14 -13.00
CA LYS A 11 8.61 -2.16 -13.37
C LYS A 11 8.05 -3.54 -13.07
N ALA A 12 7.27 -3.64 -12.00
CA ALA A 12 6.72 -4.90 -11.51
C ALA A 12 5.24 -5.01 -11.92
N VAL A 13 4.92 -5.97 -12.79
CA VAL A 13 3.56 -6.16 -13.32
C VAL A 13 2.74 -7.02 -12.35
N VAL A 14 1.53 -6.54 -12.05
CA VAL A 14 0.55 -7.18 -11.14
C VAL A 14 -0.82 -7.14 -11.83
N GLY A 15 -1.16 -8.20 -12.57
CA GLY A 15 -2.32 -8.19 -13.47
C GLY A 15 -2.20 -7.08 -14.52
N LYS A 16 -3.19 -6.17 -14.54
CA LYS A 16 -3.19 -4.98 -15.42
C LYS A 16 -2.38 -3.79 -14.89
N ASP A 17 -1.95 -3.83 -13.63
CA ASP A 17 -1.20 -2.74 -13.00
C ASP A 17 0.31 -2.91 -13.16
N THR A 18 1.05 -1.80 -13.10
CA THR A 18 2.52 -1.80 -13.06
C THR A 18 3.01 -0.93 -11.91
N LEU A 19 3.63 -1.57 -10.92
CA LEU A 19 4.31 -0.89 -9.83
C LEU A 19 5.65 -0.33 -10.29
N THR A 20 6.02 0.85 -9.78
CA THR A 20 7.34 1.45 -9.99
C THR A 20 8.14 1.36 -8.69
N ILE A 21 9.13 0.47 -8.67
CA ILE A 21 10.00 0.25 -7.51
C ILE A 21 11.33 0.95 -7.77
N ASN A 22 11.61 1.99 -7.00
CA ASN A 22 12.88 2.71 -7.00
C ASN A 22 13.87 1.97 -6.11
N VAL A 23 14.98 1.49 -6.65
CA VAL A 23 15.94 0.66 -5.92
C VAL A 23 17.15 1.51 -5.52
N LYS A 24 17.44 1.54 -4.21
CA LYS A 24 18.63 2.16 -3.63
C LYS A 24 19.10 1.29 -2.45
N ILE A 25 19.75 0.18 -2.78
CA ILE A 25 20.21 -0.79 -1.77
C ILE A 25 21.24 -0.14 -0.86
N THR A 26 21.07 -0.35 0.45
CA THR A 26 22.04 0.05 1.46
C THR A 26 23.28 -0.84 1.31
N PRO A 27 24.47 -0.29 1.03
CA PRO A 27 25.64 -1.10 0.70
C PRO A 27 26.18 -1.85 1.93
N ASP A 28 26.87 -2.97 1.68
CA ASP A 28 27.67 -3.62 2.72
C ASP A 28 28.78 -2.67 3.21
N GLY A 29 29.16 -2.77 4.48
CA GLY A 29 30.12 -1.87 5.10
C GLY A 29 29.53 -0.53 5.53
N ALA A 30 28.28 -0.18 5.16
CA ALA A 30 27.65 1.08 5.56
C ALA A 30 27.56 1.23 7.10
N ARG A 31 27.95 2.40 7.61
CA ARG A 31 27.91 2.74 9.03
C ARG A 31 27.13 4.04 9.26
N ASN A 32 26.53 4.16 10.43
CA ASN A 32 25.94 5.41 10.91
C ASN A 32 27.00 6.29 11.60
N ARG A 33 26.56 7.46 12.11
CA ARG A 33 27.46 8.43 12.77
C ARG A 33 28.14 7.91 14.04
N SER A 34 27.60 6.86 14.69
CA SER A 34 28.22 6.23 15.86
C SER A 34 29.08 5.01 15.48
N GLY A 35 29.38 4.81 14.19
CA GLY A 35 30.17 3.67 13.70
C GLY A 35 29.43 2.34 13.71
N ALA A 36 28.14 2.30 14.07
CA ALA A 36 27.35 1.06 14.06
C ALA A 36 26.90 0.72 12.63
N LYS A 37 26.76 -0.58 12.34
CA LYS A 37 26.18 -1.06 11.08
C LYS A 37 24.75 -0.55 10.91
N VAL A 38 24.38 -0.19 9.68
CA VAL A 38 22.99 0.21 9.32
C VAL A 38 22.11 -0.93 8.81
N LYS A 39 22.71 -2.08 8.47
CA LYS A 39 22.00 -3.32 8.09
C LYS A 39 22.72 -4.55 8.63
N ALA A 40 22.07 -5.71 8.54
CA ALA A 40 22.58 -6.97 9.09
C ALA A 40 23.82 -7.53 8.36
N GLU A 41 24.00 -7.25 7.07
CA GLU A 41 25.05 -7.84 6.21
C GLU A 41 25.01 -9.39 6.24
N ALA A 42 23.80 -9.96 6.21
CA ALA A 42 23.56 -11.40 6.29
C ALA A 42 22.35 -11.81 5.44
N LYS A 43 22.33 -13.04 4.92
CA LYS A 43 21.23 -13.55 4.08
C LYS A 43 20.08 -14.15 4.90
N LEU A 44 18.86 -14.05 4.38
CA LEU A 44 17.65 -14.65 4.95
C LEU A 44 17.76 -16.18 5.08
N ASN A 45 16.90 -16.75 5.91
CA ASN A 45 16.62 -18.18 5.98
C ASN A 45 17.91 -19.02 6.10
N GLY A 46 18.63 -18.79 7.20
CA GLY A 46 19.84 -19.54 7.55
C GLY A 46 21.02 -19.35 6.59
N GLY A 47 21.03 -18.26 5.81
CA GLY A 47 22.09 -17.97 4.83
C GLY A 47 21.69 -18.28 3.38
N THR A 48 20.57 -18.96 3.15
CA THR A 48 20.12 -19.32 1.78
C THR A 48 19.68 -18.13 0.93
N GLY A 49 19.31 -17.02 1.57
CA GLY A 49 18.77 -15.85 0.89
C GLY A 49 17.36 -16.03 0.32
N LYS A 50 16.69 -17.16 0.60
CA LYS A 50 15.30 -17.39 0.15
C LYS A 50 14.33 -16.95 1.24
N PRO A 51 13.48 -15.93 1.02
CA PRO A 51 12.46 -15.55 2.00
C PRO A 51 11.47 -16.70 2.22
N LYS A 52 10.89 -16.76 3.41
CA LYS A 52 9.80 -17.69 3.81
C LYS A 52 8.50 -16.96 4.11
N GLY A 53 8.47 -15.65 3.89
CA GLY A 53 7.28 -14.83 4.08
C GLY A 53 7.56 -13.34 3.95
N ILE A 54 6.51 -12.55 4.13
CA ILE A 54 6.52 -11.10 4.08
C ILE A 54 5.91 -10.56 5.37
N THR A 55 6.63 -9.70 6.07
CA THR A 55 6.11 -8.96 7.23
C THR A 55 5.63 -7.58 6.77
N VAL A 56 4.33 -7.32 6.95
CA VAL A 56 3.72 -6.01 6.69
C VAL A 56 3.74 -5.17 7.97
N HIS A 57 4.14 -3.92 7.82
CA HIS A 57 4.22 -2.90 8.87
C HIS A 57 3.44 -1.66 8.43
N ASN A 58 3.09 -0.81 9.40
CA ASN A 58 2.79 0.59 9.12
C ASN A 58 3.82 1.47 9.82
N THR A 59 4.22 2.51 9.11
CA THR A 59 4.93 3.65 9.65
C THR A 59 4.03 4.88 9.56
N GLY A 60 4.13 5.81 10.52
CA GLY A 60 3.31 7.02 10.55
C GLY A 60 3.68 8.01 9.44
N ASP A 61 2.77 8.92 9.11
CA ASP A 61 3.07 10.05 8.24
C ASP A 61 4.13 10.99 8.84
N ILE A 62 4.84 11.69 7.95
CA ILE A 62 5.88 12.66 8.31
C ILE A 62 5.66 13.98 7.59
N LYS A 63 6.19 15.06 8.20
CA LYS A 63 6.37 16.32 7.47
C LYS A 63 7.43 16.12 6.39
N VAL A 64 6.96 16.05 5.14
CA VAL A 64 7.82 15.89 3.96
C VAL A 64 8.47 17.23 3.58
N ALA A 65 9.72 17.20 3.16
CA ALA A 65 10.41 18.36 2.60
C ALA A 65 9.82 18.72 1.21
N SER A 66 9.75 20.01 0.88
CA SER A 66 9.28 20.44 -0.44
C SER A 66 10.16 19.86 -1.55
N GLY A 67 9.53 19.28 -2.59
CA GLY A 67 10.22 18.63 -3.71
C GLY A 67 10.41 17.12 -3.60
N THR A 68 9.94 16.47 -2.52
CA THR A 68 9.99 15.00 -2.37
C THR A 68 8.69 14.42 -1.81
N ASN A 69 8.66 13.11 -1.54
CA ASN A 69 7.55 12.36 -0.94
C ASN A 69 7.99 11.57 0.30
N ALA A 70 7.04 11.00 1.05
CA ALA A 70 7.35 10.33 2.31
C ALA A 70 8.19 9.05 2.12
N ALA A 71 7.94 8.24 1.09
CA ALA A 71 8.72 7.03 0.80
C ALA A 71 10.19 7.35 0.45
N GLU A 72 10.44 8.40 -0.35
CA GLU A 72 11.80 8.89 -0.60
C GLU A 72 12.45 9.41 0.68
N GLN A 73 11.74 10.19 1.48
CA GLN A 73 12.32 10.81 2.67
C GLN A 73 12.66 9.78 3.76
N TYR A 74 11.82 8.75 3.92
CA TYR A 74 12.13 7.60 4.76
C TYR A 74 13.29 6.77 4.20
N ALA A 75 13.30 6.50 2.89
CA ALA A 75 14.41 5.80 2.25
C ALA A 75 15.74 6.55 2.47
N ARG A 76 15.76 7.86 2.18
CA ARG A 76 16.93 8.72 2.37
C ARG A 76 17.37 8.79 3.82
N ALA A 77 16.43 8.72 4.77
CA ALA A 77 16.73 8.64 6.20
C ALA A 77 17.49 7.36 6.55
N THR A 78 17.13 6.19 5.99
CA THR A 78 17.89 4.94 6.16
C THR A 78 19.27 5.04 5.52
N TRP A 79 19.32 5.44 4.25
CA TRP A 79 20.55 5.52 3.45
C TRP A 79 20.40 6.58 2.35
N PRO A 80 21.36 7.51 2.15
CA PRO A 80 22.67 7.60 2.79
C PRO A 80 22.72 8.41 4.10
N ASN A 81 21.60 8.91 4.63
CA ASN A 81 21.67 9.76 5.83
C ASN A 81 22.03 8.97 7.11
N CYS A 82 21.74 7.66 7.15
CA CYS A 82 21.98 6.77 8.29
C CYS A 82 21.29 7.24 9.61
N ASN A 83 20.11 7.86 9.48
CA ASN A 83 19.32 8.42 10.57
C ASN A 83 18.32 7.42 11.20
N MET A 84 18.12 6.24 10.62
CA MET A 84 17.18 5.21 11.12
C MET A 84 17.77 4.32 12.23
N GLY A 85 18.98 4.64 12.74
CA GLY A 85 19.64 3.86 13.78
C GLY A 85 20.02 2.46 13.30
N GLN A 86 19.41 1.44 13.90
CA GLN A 86 19.52 0.03 13.50
C GLN A 86 18.17 -0.54 13.01
N VAL A 87 17.28 0.30 12.50
CA VAL A 87 16.11 -0.15 11.73
C VAL A 87 16.54 -0.34 10.27
N ALA A 88 16.33 -1.55 9.76
CA ALA A 88 16.65 -1.91 8.38
C ALA A 88 15.48 -2.68 7.76
N VAL A 89 14.81 -2.06 6.79
CA VAL A 89 13.61 -2.59 6.12
C VAL A 89 13.86 -2.74 4.61
N HIS A 90 13.14 -3.66 3.97
CA HIS A 90 13.33 -3.89 2.53
C HIS A 90 12.63 -2.81 1.71
N TYR A 91 11.39 -2.45 2.06
CA TYR A 91 10.55 -1.56 1.25
C TYR A 91 9.86 -0.47 2.07
N TRP A 92 9.83 0.74 1.52
CA TRP A 92 8.95 1.84 1.91
C TRP A 92 7.90 2.06 0.83
N VAL A 93 6.63 2.19 1.22
CA VAL A 93 5.50 2.41 0.31
C VAL A 93 4.71 3.64 0.74
N TRP A 94 4.50 4.57 -0.18
CA TRP A 94 3.61 5.73 0.01
C TRP A 94 2.92 6.07 -1.31
N HIS A 95 1.59 6.08 -1.31
CA HIS A 95 0.75 6.19 -2.50
C HIS A 95 1.20 5.19 -3.59
N ASP A 96 1.62 5.67 -4.78
CA ASP A 96 2.13 4.87 -5.90
C ASP A 96 3.68 4.74 -5.93
N VAL A 97 4.37 5.30 -4.93
CA VAL A 97 5.83 5.35 -4.84
C VAL A 97 6.35 4.27 -3.91
N ILE A 98 7.24 3.41 -4.44
CA ILE A 98 7.92 2.36 -3.68
C ILE A 98 9.43 2.62 -3.71
N TRP A 99 10.11 2.49 -2.57
CA TRP A 99 11.57 2.47 -2.47
C TRP A 99 12.09 1.17 -1.85
N GLN A 100 13.01 0.49 -2.52
CA GLN A 100 13.70 -0.70 -2.03
C GLN A 100 15.09 -0.35 -1.47
N GLN A 101 15.42 -0.86 -0.28
CA GLN A 101 16.65 -0.54 0.45
C GLN A 101 17.46 -1.71 1.01
N LEU A 102 16.86 -2.90 1.08
CA LEU A 102 17.57 -4.16 1.22
C LEU A 102 17.20 -5.03 0.04
N ASP A 103 18.15 -5.82 -0.45
CA ASP A 103 17.84 -6.85 -1.45
C ASP A 103 16.94 -7.92 -0.82
N ASP A 104 16.04 -8.51 -1.59
CA ASP A 104 15.04 -9.50 -1.14
C ASP A 104 15.66 -10.73 -0.45
N THR A 105 16.96 -10.95 -0.63
CA THR A 105 17.71 -12.05 -0.03
C THR A 105 18.37 -11.70 1.31
N GLU A 106 18.32 -10.44 1.77
CA GLU A 106 19.02 -9.95 2.95
C GLU A 106 18.17 -9.93 4.23
N ARG A 107 18.81 -10.11 5.38
CA ARG A 107 18.17 -9.94 6.69
C ARG A 107 17.97 -8.47 7.01
N GLY A 108 16.75 -8.12 7.37
CA GLY A 108 16.43 -6.83 7.97
C GLY A 108 16.48 -6.83 9.49
N TRP A 109 16.24 -5.65 10.05
CA TRP A 109 16.05 -5.39 11.48
C TRP A 109 14.76 -4.59 11.64
N HIS A 110 13.64 -5.29 11.72
CA HIS A 110 12.29 -4.74 11.64
C HIS A 110 11.25 -5.42 12.56
N ALA A 111 11.46 -6.66 13.00
CA ALA A 111 10.42 -7.47 13.66
C ALA A 111 10.46 -7.50 15.20
N ALA A 112 11.48 -6.89 15.82
CA ALA A 112 11.73 -6.89 17.27
C ALA A 112 11.74 -8.29 17.95
N ASP A 113 11.97 -9.35 17.18
CA ASP A 113 11.89 -10.77 17.57
C ASP A 113 13.17 -11.34 18.24
N GLY A 114 14.16 -10.49 18.52
CA GLY A 114 15.47 -10.91 19.03
C GLY A 114 16.28 -11.81 18.08
N SER A 115 15.94 -11.88 16.79
CA SER A 115 16.42 -12.90 15.85
C SER A 115 16.11 -14.35 16.31
N SER A 116 14.96 -14.55 16.96
CA SER A 116 14.43 -15.88 17.28
C SER A 116 13.41 -16.35 16.22
N ARG A 117 13.15 -17.66 16.16
CA ARG A 117 12.05 -18.24 15.37
C ARG A 117 10.96 -18.76 16.30
N ARG A 118 9.72 -18.69 15.83
CA ARG A 118 8.53 -19.31 16.44
C ARG A 118 7.79 -20.18 15.42
N SER A 119 6.77 -20.93 15.82
CA SER A 119 5.90 -21.63 14.85
C SER A 119 5.36 -20.66 13.80
N SER A 120 5.28 -21.12 12.55
CA SER A 120 4.72 -20.37 11.41
C SER A 120 3.26 -20.74 11.15
N HIS A 121 2.61 -20.14 10.15
CA HIS A 121 1.29 -20.62 9.68
C HIS A 121 1.35 -22.01 9.01
N ARG A 122 2.54 -22.44 8.55
CA ARG A 122 2.76 -23.78 7.99
C ARG A 122 3.03 -24.77 9.12
N ALA A 123 2.23 -25.84 9.17
CA ALA A 123 2.36 -26.91 10.16
C ALA A 123 3.78 -27.49 10.17
N GLY A 124 4.34 -27.68 11.37
CA GLY A 124 5.71 -28.21 11.56
C GLY A 124 6.85 -27.26 11.18
N GLN A 125 6.58 -26.06 10.64
CA GLN A 125 7.61 -25.11 10.24
C GLN A 125 7.71 -23.92 11.20
N THR A 126 8.92 -23.39 11.36
CA THR A 126 9.20 -22.19 12.17
C THR A 126 9.56 -20.99 11.29
N ILE A 127 9.37 -19.77 11.81
CA ILE A 127 9.67 -18.51 11.14
C ILE A 127 10.10 -17.44 12.15
N GLY A 128 11.09 -16.62 11.77
CA GLY A 128 11.47 -15.39 12.48
C GLY A 128 11.41 -14.21 11.50
N GLY A 129 10.87 -13.07 11.92
CA GLY A 129 10.64 -11.93 11.04
C GLY A 129 11.95 -11.37 10.49
N ASN A 130 12.90 -11.06 11.39
CA ASN A 130 14.25 -10.58 11.04
C ASN A 130 15.13 -11.65 10.36
N LEU A 131 14.75 -12.92 10.47
CA LEU A 131 15.54 -14.05 9.96
C LEU A 131 15.11 -14.49 8.57
N ASP A 132 13.81 -14.46 8.30
CA ASP A 132 13.20 -15.23 7.23
C ASP A 132 12.23 -14.41 6.36
N THR A 133 11.93 -13.15 6.67
CA THR A 133 10.92 -12.36 5.92
C THR A 133 11.46 -11.11 5.24
N ILE A 134 10.86 -10.79 4.10
CA ILE A 134 10.92 -9.44 3.50
C ILE A 134 10.03 -8.50 4.30
N SER A 135 10.43 -7.25 4.50
CA SER A 135 9.69 -6.26 5.29
C SER A 135 9.20 -5.08 4.44
N ILE A 136 7.92 -4.75 4.58
CA ILE A 136 7.28 -3.64 3.86
C ILE A 136 6.67 -2.68 4.87
N GLU A 137 7.09 -1.42 4.83
CA GLU A 137 6.55 -0.31 5.60
C GLU A 137 5.53 0.47 4.75
N CYS A 138 4.24 0.27 5.03
CA CYS A 138 3.16 1.09 4.48
C CYS A 138 3.07 2.41 5.27
N ILE A 139 3.44 3.52 4.64
CA ILE A 139 3.48 4.84 5.28
C ILE A 139 2.09 5.46 5.27
N GLY A 140 1.63 5.90 6.44
CA GLY A 140 0.34 6.56 6.62
C GLY A 140 -0.86 5.60 6.65
N PRO A 141 -2.06 6.13 6.96
CA PRO A 141 -3.31 5.37 7.06
C PRO A 141 -4.11 5.35 5.74
N ASP A 142 -3.56 5.87 4.64
CA ASP A 142 -4.32 6.10 3.42
C ASP A 142 -4.49 4.83 2.57
N ALA A 143 -5.64 4.74 1.90
CA ALA A 143 -6.00 3.57 1.10
C ALA A 143 -5.15 3.37 -0.16
N ALA A 144 -4.45 4.41 -0.67
CA ALA A 144 -3.59 4.27 -1.85
C ALA A 144 -2.27 3.60 -1.47
N SER A 145 -1.67 4.00 -0.35
CA SER A 145 -0.50 3.32 0.25
C SER A 145 -0.83 1.86 0.59
N GLU A 146 -2.02 1.59 1.14
CA GLU A 146 -2.45 0.21 1.45
C GLU A 146 -2.65 -0.65 0.19
N GLU A 147 -3.35 -0.15 -0.84
CA GLU A 147 -3.56 -0.87 -2.11
C GLU A 147 -2.23 -1.13 -2.85
N THR A 148 -1.31 -0.16 -2.88
CA THR A 148 0.04 -0.37 -3.44
C THR A 148 0.85 -1.36 -2.61
N THR A 149 0.71 -1.33 -1.28
CA THR A 149 1.32 -2.34 -0.39
C THR A 149 0.78 -3.73 -0.70
N ALA A 150 -0.54 -3.88 -0.88
CA ALA A 150 -1.15 -5.17 -1.22
C ALA A 150 -0.66 -5.71 -2.57
N LYS A 151 -0.53 -4.84 -3.59
CA LYS A 151 0.07 -5.19 -4.89
C LYS A 151 1.54 -5.59 -4.78
N LEU A 152 2.31 -4.89 -3.94
CA LEU A 152 3.73 -5.21 -3.70
C LEU A 152 3.88 -6.56 -2.99
N VAL A 153 3.04 -6.86 -1.98
CA VAL A 153 2.98 -8.17 -1.34
C VAL A 153 2.65 -9.24 -2.39
N ALA A 154 1.61 -9.06 -3.20
CA ALA A 154 1.24 -10.01 -4.26
C ALA A 154 2.37 -10.26 -5.27
N TYR A 155 3.05 -9.21 -5.72
CA TYR A 155 4.22 -9.31 -6.60
C TYR A 155 5.35 -10.13 -5.97
N LEU A 156 5.69 -9.83 -4.71
CA LEU A 156 6.78 -10.50 -4.00
C LEU A 156 6.45 -11.96 -3.68
N LEU A 157 5.20 -12.28 -3.34
CA LEU A 157 4.75 -13.65 -3.17
C LEU A 157 4.96 -14.45 -4.46
N LYS A 158 4.51 -13.92 -5.61
CA LYS A 158 4.70 -14.56 -6.92
C LYS A 158 6.19 -14.70 -7.26
N LYS A 159 6.98 -13.65 -7.04
CA LYS A 159 8.42 -13.61 -7.33
C LYS A 159 9.20 -14.70 -6.59
N HIS A 160 8.81 -15.01 -5.35
CA HIS A 160 9.53 -15.93 -4.47
C HIS A 160 8.85 -17.30 -4.27
N GLY A 161 7.72 -17.55 -4.92
CA GLY A 161 6.99 -18.83 -4.81
C GLY A 161 6.33 -19.04 -3.44
N LEU A 162 5.86 -17.94 -2.82
CA LEU A 162 5.22 -17.93 -1.51
C LEU A 162 3.68 -17.97 -1.62
N ASP A 163 3.02 -18.50 -0.61
CA ASP A 163 1.58 -18.74 -0.58
C ASP A 163 0.82 -17.54 0.04
N PRO A 164 -0.15 -16.92 -0.67
CA PRO A 164 -0.91 -15.76 -0.20
C PRO A 164 -1.87 -16.05 0.96
N SER A 165 -2.02 -17.31 1.40
CA SER A 165 -2.78 -17.71 2.58
C SER A 165 -1.93 -18.02 3.81
N LEU A 166 -0.62 -18.22 3.64
CA LEU A 166 0.26 -18.74 4.71
C LEU A 166 1.48 -17.85 4.97
N ASP A 167 2.03 -17.19 3.95
CA ASP A 167 3.35 -16.59 4.03
C ASP A 167 3.33 -15.06 4.22
N ILE A 168 2.20 -14.50 4.67
CA ILE A 168 2.03 -13.08 4.99
C ILE A 168 1.83 -12.93 6.51
N TYR A 169 2.58 -12.01 7.12
CA TYR A 169 2.65 -11.84 8.57
C TYR A 169 2.53 -10.36 8.97
N THR A 170 2.01 -10.11 10.17
CA THR A 170 2.06 -8.80 10.82
C THR A 170 3.31 -8.68 11.69
N HIS A 171 3.79 -7.46 11.97
CA HIS A 171 4.81 -7.27 13.02
C HIS A 171 4.33 -7.85 14.37
N GLN A 172 3.05 -7.66 14.70
CA GLN A 172 2.43 -8.21 15.91
C GLN A 172 2.61 -9.73 16.05
N TYR A 173 2.59 -10.47 14.94
CA TYR A 173 2.83 -11.92 14.94
C TYR A 173 4.19 -12.28 15.54
N PHE A 174 5.22 -11.49 15.25
CA PHE A 174 6.57 -11.70 15.77
C PHE A 174 6.75 -11.13 17.17
N TYR A 175 6.16 -9.97 17.46
CA TYR A 175 6.25 -9.32 18.76
C TYR A 175 4.89 -8.77 19.21
N ALA A 176 4.16 -9.58 19.99
CA ALA A 176 2.75 -9.35 20.36
C ALA A 176 2.45 -8.01 21.07
N LYS A 177 3.47 -7.39 21.69
CA LYS A 177 3.36 -6.07 22.32
C LYS A 177 3.28 -4.92 21.30
N LYS A 178 3.65 -5.14 20.02
CA LYS A 178 3.49 -4.15 18.94
C LYS A 178 2.11 -4.28 18.31
N LYS A 179 1.39 -3.16 18.23
CA LYS A 179 0.15 -3.03 17.47
C LYS A 179 0.49 -2.50 16.07
N CYS A 180 1.16 -3.35 15.28
CA CYS A 180 1.65 -3.04 13.94
C CYS A 180 1.39 -4.24 13.00
N PRO A 181 0.89 -4.05 11.76
CA PRO A 181 0.66 -2.77 11.05
C PRO A 181 -0.51 -1.97 11.64
N LEU A 182 -0.29 -0.77 12.15
CA LEU A 182 -1.25 -0.06 13.02
C LEU A 182 -2.59 0.23 12.34
N TYR A 183 -2.55 0.62 11.06
CA TYR A 183 -3.72 1.05 10.29
C TYR A 183 -4.37 -0.12 9.55
N ILE A 184 -3.59 -1.13 9.15
CA ILE A 184 -4.07 -2.31 8.40
C ILE A 184 -4.57 -3.43 9.34
N LEU A 185 -3.97 -3.60 10.52
CA LEU A 185 -4.31 -4.66 11.48
C LEU A 185 -5.81 -4.72 11.86
N PRO A 186 -6.55 -3.60 12.04
CA PRO A 186 -7.99 -3.62 12.33
C PRO A 186 -8.85 -4.29 11.25
N HIS A 187 -8.37 -4.37 10.00
CA HIS A 187 -9.07 -4.98 8.86
C HIS A 187 -8.17 -5.95 8.09
N TRP A 188 -7.28 -6.64 8.81
CA TRP A 188 -6.25 -7.52 8.23
C TRP A 188 -6.79 -8.54 7.23
N ASP A 189 -7.95 -9.16 7.49
CA ASP A 189 -8.55 -10.14 6.57
C ASP A 189 -8.97 -9.52 5.23
N THR A 190 -9.43 -8.25 5.24
CA THR A 190 -9.75 -7.48 4.02
C THR A 190 -8.49 -7.15 3.23
N PHE A 191 -7.40 -6.82 3.92
CA PHE A 191 -6.09 -6.63 3.29
C PHE A 191 -5.57 -7.93 2.66
N ILE A 192 -5.65 -9.06 3.38
CA ILE A 192 -5.27 -10.38 2.86
C ILE A 192 -6.12 -10.80 1.66
N ALA A 193 -7.44 -10.56 1.68
CA ALA A 193 -8.31 -10.79 0.53
C ALA A 193 -7.91 -9.92 -0.68
N THR A 194 -7.48 -8.68 -0.44
CA THR A 194 -6.98 -7.77 -1.47
C THR A 194 -5.64 -8.24 -2.05
N VAL A 195 -4.71 -8.73 -1.21
CA VAL A 195 -3.47 -9.36 -1.66
C VAL A 195 -3.76 -10.59 -2.53
N LYS A 196 -4.69 -11.47 -2.12
CA LYS A 196 -5.08 -12.67 -2.86
C LYS A 196 -5.61 -12.32 -4.26
N ARG A 197 -6.54 -11.36 -4.35
CA ARG A 197 -7.05 -10.82 -5.63
C ARG A 197 -5.94 -10.34 -6.56
N HIS A 198 -4.95 -9.61 -6.03
CA HIS A 198 -3.79 -9.14 -6.81
C HIS A 198 -2.83 -10.26 -7.18
N TYR A 199 -2.66 -11.27 -6.32
CA TYR A 199 -1.83 -12.44 -6.58
C TYR A 199 -2.42 -13.29 -7.70
N GLU A 200 -3.72 -13.60 -7.64
CA GLU A 200 -4.48 -14.30 -8.70
C GLU A 200 -4.38 -13.56 -10.03
N ALA A 201 -4.59 -12.25 -10.03
CA ALA A 201 -4.44 -11.42 -11.23
C ALA A 201 -2.99 -11.41 -11.76
N ALA A 202 -1.99 -11.51 -10.89
CA ALA A 202 -0.59 -11.62 -11.29
C ALA A 202 -0.19 -13.02 -11.79
N THR A 203 -0.85 -14.10 -11.34
CA THR A 203 -0.54 -15.48 -11.74
C THR A 203 -1.38 -16.00 -12.91
N ALA A 204 -2.46 -15.30 -13.29
CA ALA A 204 -3.27 -15.61 -14.46
C ALA A 204 -2.41 -15.74 -15.75
N PRO A 205 -2.64 -16.75 -16.60
CA PRO A 205 -1.91 -16.91 -17.85
C PRO A 205 -2.11 -15.71 -18.79
N THR A 206 -1.01 -15.12 -19.26
CA THR A 206 -1.02 -14.09 -20.30
C THR A 206 -1.28 -14.73 -21.67
N GLY A 207 -2.53 -15.10 -21.93
CA GLY A 207 -2.90 -15.93 -23.08
C GLY A 207 -4.40 -15.94 -23.42
N ALA A 208 -5.09 -14.81 -23.27
CA ALA A 208 -6.47 -14.64 -23.74
C ALA A 208 -6.70 -13.18 -24.20
N THR A 209 -6.21 -12.83 -25.39
CA THR A 209 -6.73 -11.69 -26.15
C THR A 209 -7.99 -12.13 -26.90
N ASP A 210 -9.06 -11.37 -26.70
CA ASP A 210 -10.34 -11.37 -27.43
C ASP A 210 -11.17 -12.66 -27.47
N GLY A 211 -12.19 -12.67 -26.61
CA GLY A 211 -13.33 -13.59 -26.61
C GLY A 211 -14.34 -13.09 -25.58
N GLY A 212 -15.46 -12.51 -26.03
CA GLY A 212 -16.35 -11.72 -25.17
C GLY A 212 -16.97 -12.49 -24.01
N GLY A 213 -16.82 -11.96 -22.78
CA GLY A 213 -17.42 -12.50 -21.57
C GLY A 213 -17.51 -11.40 -20.50
N ALA A 214 -18.70 -11.19 -19.93
CA ALA A 214 -19.04 -10.06 -19.06
C ALA A 214 -18.13 -9.90 -17.82
N GLY A 215 -17.09 -9.07 -17.95
CA GLY A 215 -16.20 -8.67 -16.85
C GLY A 215 -16.70 -7.41 -16.15
N THR A 216 -17.18 -7.54 -14.92
CA THR A 216 -17.67 -6.43 -14.08
C THR A 216 -16.52 -5.60 -13.48
N ASP A 217 -15.77 -4.88 -14.30
CA ASP A 217 -14.89 -3.81 -13.82
C ASP A 217 -15.71 -2.80 -13.00
N THR A 218 -15.18 -2.28 -11.88
CA THR A 218 -15.63 -1.01 -11.26
C THR A 218 -14.40 -0.15 -10.91
N PRO A 219 -14.28 1.11 -11.37
CA PRO A 219 -13.10 1.93 -11.11
C PRO A 219 -13.26 2.69 -9.79
N GLY A 220 -12.43 2.37 -8.81
CA GLY A 220 -12.26 3.18 -7.60
C GLY A 220 -11.77 4.59 -7.93
N ALA A 221 -12.13 5.57 -7.11
CA ALA A 221 -11.94 6.98 -7.41
C ALA A 221 -11.40 7.75 -6.19
N GLU A 222 -10.50 8.69 -6.42
CA GLU A 222 -9.69 9.39 -5.39
C GLU A 222 -10.41 10.64 -4.87
N THR A 223 -10.21 11.10 -3.63
CA THR A 223 -10.56 12.50 -3.33
C THR A 223 -9.68 13.18 -2.30
N PRO A 224 -9.41 14.49 -2.46
CA PRO A 224 -8.24 15.13 -1.87
C PRO A 224 -8.57 16.02 -0.68
N ALA A 225 -7.53 16.27 0.12
CA ALA A 225 -7.47 17.34 1.10
C ALA A 225 -7.18 18.73 0.46
N THR A 226 -7.53 19.77 1.20
CA THR A 226 -7.13 21.19 1.08
C THR A 226 -5.75 21.40 1.74
N ALA A 227 -4.88 22.39 1.43
CA ALA A 227 -4.74 23.44 0.41
C ALA A 227 -3.31 24.05 0.58
N PRO A 228 -2.95 25.22 0.01
CA PRO A 228 -2.88 25.65 -1.40
C PRO A 228 -1.37 25.74 -1.85
N THR A 229 -0.91 26.28 -2.98
CA THR A 229 -1.55 26.83 -4.20
C THR A 229 -0.67 26.51 -5.42
N ALA A 230 -1.27 25.92 -6.46
CA ALA A 230 -0.79 25.84 -7.85
C ALA A 230 -2.07 25.69 -8.72
N PRO A 231 -2.09 25.99 -10.03
CA PRO A 231 -3.34 25.96 -10.81
C PRO A 231 -4.03 24.59 -10.68
N ALA A 232 -5.18 24.58 -10.03
CA ALA A 232 -5.81 23.37 -9.54
C ALA A 232 -6.24 22.48 -10.71
N LYS A 233 -5.59 21.32 -10.87
CA LYS A 233 -6.04 20.28 -11.81
C LYS A 233 -7.48 19.94 -11.47
N THR A 234 -8.40 20.24 -12.38
CA THR A 234 -9.83 20.05 -12.14
C THR A 234 -10.14 18.56 -12.04
N LEU A 235 -10.65 18.14 -10.88
CA LEU A 235 -11.03 16.75 -10.64
C LEU A 235 -12.51 16.54 -10.93
N TYR A 236 -12.82 15.47 -11.64
CA TYR A 236 -14.17 15.00 -11.95
C TYR A 236 -14.63 14.03 -10.85
N ARG A 237 -15.49 14.51 -9.96
CA ARG A 237 -15.96 13.84 -8.75
C ARG A 237 -17.27 13.11 -9.03
N VAL A 238 -17.32 11.82 -8.75
CA VAL A 238 -18.50 10.97 -8.88
C VAL A 238 -19.25 10.97 -7.55
N GLN A 239 -20.47 11.52 -7.55
CA GLN A 239 -21.28 11.72 -6.36
C GLN A 239 -22.62 11.00 -6.46
N THR A 240 -22.99 10.34 -5.38
CA THR A 240 -24.10 9.40 -5.29
C THR A 240 -24.95 9.77 -4.08
N GLY A 241 -25.76 10.82 -4.21
CA GLY A 241 -26.61 11.36 -3.14
C GLY A 241 -26.05 12.58 -2.40
N ALA A 242 -26.97 13.45 -1.95
CA ALA A 242 -26.70 14.64 -1.14
C ALA A 242 -27.83 14.82 -0.12
N PHE A 243 -27.51 14.96 1.16
CA PHE A 243 -28.46 14.93 2.27
C PHE A 243 -28.23 16.07 3.26
N SER A 244 -29.31 16.65 3.79
CA SER A 244 -29.24 17.61 4.90
C SER A 244 -28.88 16.96 6.25
N LYS A 245 -29.04 15.63 6.38
CA LYS A 245 -28.74 14.87 7.60
C LYS A 245 -27.60 13.88 7.36
N LEU A 246 -26.55 13.93 8.20
CA LEU A 246 -25.39 13.03 8.13
C LEU A 246 -25.78 11.55 8.26
N ALA A 247 -26.78 11.23 9.08
CA ALA A 247 -27.26 9.85 9.24
C ALA A 247 -27.74 9.22 7.91
N ASN A 248 -28.41 10.00 7.06
CA ASN A 248 -28.88 9.52 5.75
C ASN A 248 -27.70 9.31 4.79
N ALA A 249 -26.68 10.20 4.85
CA ALA A 249 -25.47 10.05 4.07
C ALA A 249 -24.67 8.80 4.50
N LYS A 250 -24.52 8.56 5.81
CA LYS A 250 -23.92 7.32 6.36
C LYS A 250 -24.71 6.06 5.98
N ALA A 251 -26.04 6.11 5.98
CA ALA A 251 -26.86 4.97 5.58
C ALA A 251 -26.66 4.59 4.10
N LEU A 252 -26.50 5.57 3.20
CA LEU A 252 -26.16 5.31 1.80
C LEU A 252 -24.67 4.91 1.64
N GLU A 253 -23.78 5.49 2.43
CA GLU A 253 -22.37 5.10 2.51
C GLU A 253 -22.21 3.60 2.84
N THR A 254 -22.90 3.11 3.88
CA THR A 254 -22.90 1.68 4.25
C THR A 254 -23.44 0.80 3.12
N LYS A 255 -24.52 1.21 2.44
CA LYS A 255 -25.08 0.47 1.30
C LYS A 255 -24.11 0.38 0.13
N LEU A 256 -23.42 1.47 -0.18
CA LEU A 256 -22.44 1.54 -1.27
C LEU A 256 -21.19 0.71 -0.95
N LYS A 257 -20.67 0.79 0.28
CA LYS A 257 -19.56 -0.07 0.76
C LYS A 257 -19.93 -1.55 0.71
N ALA A 258 -21.15 -1.92 1.15
CA ALA A 258 -21.65 -3.29 1.06
C ALA A 258 -21.82 -3.78 -0.39
N ALA A 259 -22.13 -2.88 -1.33
CA ALA A 259 -22.15 -3.16 -2.76
C ALA A 259 -20.77 -3.05 -3.44
N GLY A 260 -19.67 -2.95 -2.68
CA GLY A 260 -18.30 -2.95 -3.19
C GLY A 260 -17.79 -1.61 -3.72
N PHE A 261 -18.53 -0.51 -3.53
CA PHE A 261 -18.11 0.83 -3.94
C PHE A 261 -17.39 1.56 -2.80
N THR A 262 -16.18 2.07 -3.08
CA THR A 262 -15.51 3.06 -2.23
C THR A 262 -16.38 4.32 -2.10
N THR A 263 -16.33 4.97 -0.94
CA THR A 263 -17.10 6.19 -0.66
C THR A 263 -16.34 7.12 0.27
N TYR A 264 -16.48 8.42 0.02
CA TYR A 264 -16.03 9.50 0.88
C TYR A 264 -17.24 10.37 1.25
N LEU A 265 -17.41 10.67 2.54
CA LEU A 265 -18.36 11.68 2.98
C LEU A 265 -17.70 13.06 2.91
N VAL A 266 -18.32 13.98 2.17
CA VAL A 266 -17.86 15.37 2.07
C VAL A 266 -19.01 16.34 2.35
N LYS A 267 -18.75 17.41 3.10
CA LYS A 267 -19.69 18.50 3.39
C LYS A 267 -19.45 19.66 2.44
N SER A 268 -20.51 20.16 1.84
CA SER A 268 -20.45 21.20 0.81
C SER A 268 -21.69 22.07 0.94
N GLY A 269 -21.52 23.24 1.57
CA GLY A 269 -22.63 24.03 2.10
C GLY A 269 -23.34 23.31 3.25
N SER A 270 -24.66 23.32 3.24
CA SER A 270 -25.53 22.66 4.24
C SER A 270 -25.73 21.15 4.00
N LEU A 271 -25.10 20.56 2.98
CA LEU A 271 -25.34 19.18 2.55
C LEU A 271 -24.12 18.27 2.79
N TYR A 272 -24.41 17.08 3.32
CA TYR A 272 -23.53 15.92 3.39
C TYR A 272 -23.68 15.11 2.10
N LYS A 273 -22.57 14.90 1.39
CA LYS A 273 -22.53 14.29 0.07
C LYS A 273 -21.77 12.97 0.15
N VAL A 274 -22.34 11.90 -0.41
CA VAL A 274 -21.63 10.63 -0.54
C VAL A 274 -20.96 10.62 -1.91
N GLN A 275 -19.64 10.56 -1.93
CA GLN A 275 -18.87 10.71 -3.14
C GLN A 275 -17.99 9.47 -3.34
N CYS A 276 -18.32 8.65 -4.33
CA CYS A 276 -17.61 7.42 -4.62
C CYS A 276 -16.18 7.66 -5.16
N GLY A 277 -15.87 8.91 -5.51
CA GLY A 277 -14.53 9.48 -5.51
C GLY A 277 -14.36 10.51 -6.61
N ALA A 278 -13.16 10.71 -7.14
CA ALA A 278 -12.85 11.65 -8.20
C ALA A 278 -11.62 11.26 -9.02
N PHE A 279 -11.44 11.94 -10.16
CA PHE A 279 -10.40 11.61 -11.14
C PHE A 279 -9.90 12.84 -11.88
N ALA A 280 -8.62 12.86 -12.26
CA ALA A 280 -8.10 13.85 -13.22
C ALA A 280 -8.66 13.68 -14.64
N LYS A 281 -9.19 12.50 -15.00
CA LYS A 281 -9.77 12.20 -16.32
C LYS A 281 -11.28 12.00 -16.23
N LYS A 282 -12.06 12.79 -17.00
CA LYS A 282 -13.53 12.68 -17.07
C LYS A 282 -14.02 11.29 -17.49
N ALA A 283 -13.24 10.59 -18.33
CA ALA A 283 -13.56 9.22 -18.77
C ALA A 283 -13.68 8.24 -17.59
N ASN A 284 -12.74 8.29 -16.64
CA ASN A 284 -12.75 7.42 -15.46
C ASN A 284 -13.96 7.74 -14.55
N ALA A 285 -14.27 9.03 -14.37
CA ALA A 285 -15.47 9.47 -13.64
C ALA A 285 -16.76 8.99 -14.31
N THR A 286 -16.81 9.00 -15.65
CA THR A 286 -17.93 8.50 -16.45
C THR A 286 -18.08 6.99 -16.31
N ALA A 287 -16.97 6.24 -16.33
CA ALA A 287 -16.97 4.79 -16.15
C ALA A 287 -17.49 4.37 -14.76
N LEU A 288 -17.10 5.06 -13.67
CA LEU A 288 -17.64 4.78 -12.34
C LEU A 288 -19.11 5.20 -12.22
N ALA A 289 -19.47 6.38 -12.75
CA ALA A 289 -20.85 6.86 -12.70
C ALA A 289 -21.83 5.94 -13.45
N ALA A 290 -21.40 5.33 -14.56
CA ALA A 290 -22.21 4.34 -15.29
C ALA A 290 -22.49 3.08 -14.44
N LYS A 291 -21.55 2.66 -13.60
CA LYS A 291 -21.62 1.40 -12.85
C LYS A 291 -22.39 1.54 -11.55
N LEU A 292 -22.27 2.69 -10.89
CA LEU A 292 -23.17 3.06 -9.80
C LEU A 292 -24.62 3.14 -10.29
N LYS A 293 -24.87 3.71 -11.47
CA LYS A 293 -26.21 3.70 -12.10
C LYS A 293 -26.68 2.29 -12.46
N ALA A 294 -25.82 1.44 -13.02
CA ALA A 294 -26.14 0.04 -13.31
C ALA A 294 -26.47 -0.76 -12.04
N ALA A 295 -25.84 -0.44 -10.90
CA ALA A 295 -26.14 -0.97 -9.58
C ALA A 295 -27.35 -0.28 -8.89
N GLY A 296 -28.11 0.56 -9.60
CA GLY A 296 -29.34 1.18 -9.10
C GLY A 296 -29.16 2.48 -8.32
N TYR A 297 -27.96 3.07 -8.27
CA TYR A 297 -27.68 4.29 -7.52
C TYR A 297 -27.67 5.54 -8.41
N GLU A 298 -28.54 6.52 -8.10
CA GLU A 298 -28.52 7.83 -8.74
C GLU A 298 -27.18 8.53 -8.54
N THR A 299 -26.51 8.84 -9.66
CA THR A 299 -25.11 9.27 -9.65
C THR A 299 -24.85 10.41 -10.64
N TYR A 300 -24.09 11.41 -10.22
CA TYR A 300 -23.71 12.57 -11.02
C TYR A 300 -22.21 12.86 -10.95
N ILE A 301 -21.69 13.61 -11.93
CA ILE A 301 -20.30 14.05 -11.98
C ILE A 301 -20.26 15.56 -11.70
N THR A 302 -19.42 15.98 -10.75
CA THR A 302 -19.24 17.40 -10.39
C THR A 302 -17.75 17.74 -10.29
N THR A 303 -17.40 19.01 -10.47
CA THR A 303 -16.04 19.52 -10.20
C THR A 303 -15.95 20.21 -8.85
N LYS A 304 -17.08 20.47 -8.17
CA LYS A 304 -17.14 21.15 -6.87
C LYS A 304 -16.66 20.23 -5.74
N SER A 305 -15.64 20.66 -5.00
CA SER A 305 -15.17 19.99 -3.78
C SER A 305 -16.13 20.17 -2.58
N GLY A 306 -15.79 19.47 -1.49
CA GLY A 306 -16.33 19.66 -0.15
C GLY A 306 -15.27 19.24 0.87
N GLU A 307 -15.44 19.66 2.12
CA GLU A 307 -14.57 19.28 3.25
C GLU A 307 -14.90 17.84 3.70
N PRO A 308 -13.93 17.00 4.07
CA PRO A 308 -14.19 15.70 4.71
C PRO A 308 -15.06 15.82 5.98
N VAL A 309 -15.77 14.73 6.35
CA VAL A 309 -16.74 14.68 7.47
C VAL A 309 -16.52 13.49 8.39
#